data_AF-A0A2D4P3V1-F1
#
_entry.id   AF-A0A2D4P3V1-F1
#
_cell.length_a   1.000
_cell.length_b   1.000
_cell.length_c   1.000
_cell.angle_alpha   90.00
_cell.angle_beta   90.00
_cell.angle_gamma   90.00
#
_symmetry.space_group_name_H-M   'P 1'
#
loop_
_entity.id
_entity.type
_entity.pdbx_description
1 polymer ?
#
loop_
_entity_poly.entity_id
_entity_poly.type
_entity_poly.pdbx_seq_one_letter_code
_entity_poly.pdbx_strand_id
1 'polypeptide(L)'
;MFSTHYHSLVEDYSHSLSVRLGHMACMVENECEDPSQETITFLYKFVKGACPKSYGFNAARLADIPEEVIQKGHKKAKEFEKAVLSMKVFRNLCWIAEGALAARDYLDKLSLLHV
;
A
#
# COMPACT_ATOMS: atom_id res chain seq x y z
N MET A 1 -10.54 10.19 15.53
CA MET A 1 -10.41 8.88 14.86
C MET A 1 -10.68 9.12 13.38
N PHE A 2 -9.85 8.59 12.47
CA PHE A 2 -9.98 8.81 11.03
C PHE A 2 -10.06 7.45 10.32
N SER A 3 -11.16 7.16 9.65
CA SER A 3 -11.33 5.94 8.85
C SER A 3 -11.03 6.24 7.38
N THR A 4 -10.24 5.37 6.74
CA THR A 4 -9.86 5.55 5.34
C THR A 4 -9.78 4.23 4.59
N HIS A 5 -10.01 4.29 3.28
CA HIS A 5 -9.77 3.19 2.34
C HIS A 5 -8.49 3.39 1.52
N TYR A 6 -7.77 4.49 1.73
CA TYR A 6 -6.51 4.76 1.02
C TYR A 6 -5.35 3.99 1.66
N HIS A 7 -5.01 2.83 1.11
CA HIS A 7 -3.88 2.03 1.59
C HIS A 7 -2.54 2.80 1.54
N SER A 8 -2.36 3.64 0.53
CA SER A 8 -1.17 4.51 0.41
C SER A 8 -0.99 5.44 1.62
N LEU A 9 -2.08 5.94 2.19
CA LEU A 9 -2.01 6.79 3.38
C LEU A 9 -1.55 5.99 4.60
N VAL A 10 -1.89 4.71 4.68
CA VAL A 10 -1.43 3.84 5.76
C VAL A 10 0.08 3.60 5.67
N GLU A 11 0.61 3.45 4.46
CA GLU A 11 2.06 3.35 4.20
C GLU A 11 2.80 4.63 4.64
N ASP A 12 2.30 5.81 4.25
CA ASP A 12 2.92 7.11 4.53
C ASP A 12 3.07 7.39 6.04
N TYR A 13 2.17 6.83 6.87
CA TYR A 13 2.16 7.03 8.32
C TYR A 13 2.64 5.80 9.12
N SER A 14 3.09 4.74 8.45
CA SER A 14 3.53 3.49 9.09
C SER A 14 4.66 3.68 10.12
N HIS A 15 5.50 4.70 9.93
CA HIS A 15 6.63 5.04 10.81
C HIS A 15 6.40 6.30 11.66
N SER A 16 5.21 6.89 11.62
CA SER A 16 4.94 8.10 12.39
C SER A 16 4.77 7.79 13.88
N LEU A 17 5.54 8.47 14.73
CA LEU A 17 5.42 8.33 16.19
C LEU A 17 4.13 8.95 16.75
N SER A 18 3.52 9.88 16.00
CA SER A 18 2.31 10.60 16.41
C SER A 18 1.02 9.91 15.96
N VAL A 19 1.11 8.94 15.04
CA VAL A 19 -0.05 8.26 14.46
C VAL A 19 -0.03 6.79 14.83
N ARG A 20 -1.17 6.30 15.34
CA ARG A 20 -1.37 4.88 15.63
C ARG A 20 -2.34 4.29 14.62
N LEU A 21 -1.95 3.16 14.04
CA LEU A 21 -2.77 2.41 13.10
C LEU A 21 -3.66 1.39 13.84
N GLY A 22 -4.86 1.19 13.32
CA GLY A 22 -5.77 0.14 13.75
C GLY A 22 -6.75 -0.24 12.65
N HIS A 23 -7.27 -1.46 12.70
CA HIS A 23 -8.24 -1.99 11.75
C HIS A 23 -9.28 -2.87 12.45
N MET A 24 -10.35 -3.20 11.73
CA MET A 24 -11.33 -4.20 12.20
C MET A 24 -10.81 -5.59 11.86
N ALA A 25 -10.62 -6.42 12.87
CA ALA A 25 -10.15 -7.78 12.69
C ALA A 25 -11.15 -8.62 11.90
N CYS A 26 -10.60 -9.52 11.10
CA CYS A 26 -11.32 -10.56 10.37
C CYS A 26 -10.55 -11.88 10.47
N MET A 27 -11.27 -12.98 10.35
CA MET A 27 -10.70 -14.31 10.21
C MET A 27 -10.81 -14.73 8.75
N VAL A 28 -9.72 -15.25 8.19
CA VAL A 28 -9.69 -15.79 6.84
C VAL A 28 -9.41 -17.28 6.93
N GLU A 29 -10.28 -18.07 6.33
CA GLU A 29 -10.12 -19.51 6.17
C GLU A 29 -9.77 -19.81 4.71
N ASN A 30 -8.94 -20.82 4.49
CA ASN A 30 -8.47 -21.23 3.16
C ASN A 30 -7.76 -20.10 2.40
N GLU A 31 -6.72 -19.50 2.99
CA GLU A 31 -5.87 -18.54 2.26
C GLU A 31 -5.21 -19.24 1.06
N CYS A 32 -5.71 -18.91 -0.14
CA CYS A 32 -5.23 -19.42 -1.41
C CYS A 32 -4.98 -18.21 -2.34
N GLU A 33 -4.17 -18.38 -3.39
CA GLU A 33 -3.98 -17.30 -4.38
C GLU A 33 -5.26 -16.91 -5.12
N ASP A 34 -6.27 -17.78 -5.13
CA ASP A 34 -7.57 -17.50 -5.74
C ASP A 34 -8.53 -16.86 -4.72
N PRO A 35 -8.87 -15.56 -4.88
CA PRO A 35 -9.81 -14.88 -4.01
C PRO A 35 -11.18 -15.58 -3.98
N SER A 36 -11.53 -16.35 -5.01
CA SER A 36 -12.80 -17.09 -5.12
C SER A 36 -12.96 -18.18 -4.06
N GLN A 37 -11.86 -18.67 -3.48
CA GLN A 37 -11.84 -19.79 -2.53
C GLN A 37 -11.68 -19.36 -1.06
N GLU A 38 -11.38 -18.09 -0.79
CA GLU A 38 -11.22 -17.59 0.58
C GLU A 38 -12.59 -17.44 1.27
N THR A 39 -12.73 -17.90 2.51
CA THR A 39 -13.90 -17.60 3.35
C THR A 39 -13.52 -16.58 4.40
N ILE A 40 -14.31 -15.51 4.55
CA ILE A 40 -14.01 -14.40 5.46
C ILE A 40 -15.11 -14.22 6.50
N THR A 41 -14.69 -14.19 7.76
CA THR A 41 -15.56 -13.86 8.89
C THR A 41 -15.15 -12.51 9.49
N PHE A 42 -16.08 -11.55 9.50
CA PHE A 42 -15.87 -10.26 10.15
C PHE A 42 -16.02 -10.41 11.66
N LEU A 43 -14.95 -10.13 12.41
CA LEU A 43 -14.95 -10.29 13.88
C LEU A 43 -15.42 -9.02 14.61
N TYR A 44 -15.57 -7.91 13.88
CA TYR A 44 -15.99 -6.59 14.40
C TYR A 44 -15.18 -6.10 15.61
N LYS A 45 -13.92 -6.54 15.71
CA LYS A 45 -13.02 -6.22 16.83
C LYS A 45 -11.96 -5.22 16.38
N PHE A 46 -11.85 -4.08 17.06
CA PHE A 46 -10.78 -3.12 16.81
C PHE A 46 -9.45 -3.64 17.34
N VAL A 47 -8.47 -3.78 16.45
CA VAL A 47 -7.12 -4.26 16.77
C VAL A 47 -6.06 -3.30 16.22
N LYS A 48 -4.87 -3.31 16.83
CA LYS A 48 -3.73 -2.46 16.41
C LYS A 48 -3.15 -2.97 15.08
N GLY A 49 -2.67 -2.06 14.26
CA GLY A 49 -1.95 -2.34 13.02
C GLY A 49 -2.76 -2.00 11.76
N ALA A 50 -2.07 -2.03 10.61
CA ALA A 50 -2.70 -1.88 9.30
C ALA A 50 -3.55 -3.12 8.96
N CYS A 51 -4.59 -2.92 8.16
CA CYS A 51 -5.34 -4.02 7.58
C CYS A 51 -4.45 -4.74 6.55
N PRO A 52 -4.26 -6.08 6.66
CA PRO A 52 -3.29 -6.79 5.82
C PRO A 52 -3.71 -6.88 4.35
N LYS A 53 -5.02 -6.89 4.07
CA LYS A 53 -5.56 -6.90 2.71
C LYS A 53 -6.91 -6.19 2.62
N SER A 54 -7.32 -5.84 1.39
CA SER A 54 -8.67 -5.36 1.10
C SER A 54 -9.64 -6.54 0.93
N TYR A 55 -10.78 -6.46 1.58
CA TYR A 55 -11.82 -7.51 1.53
C TYR A 55 -12.96 -7.19 0.56
N GLY A 56 -12.80 -6.15 -0.28
CA GLY A 56 -13.84 -5.69 -1.20
C GLY A 56 -14.31 -6.77 -2.18
N PHE A 57 -13.40 -7.59 -2.70
CA PHE A 57 -13.76 -8.69 -3.61
C PHE A 57 -14.54 -9.82 -2.92
N ASN A 58 -14.24 -10.08 -1.64
CA ASN A 58 -15.00 -11.04 -0.84
C ASN A 58 -16.43 -10.53 -0.57
N ALA A 59 -16.57 -9.24 -0.27
CA ALA A 59 -17.88 -8.60 -0.14
C ALA A 59 -18.69 -8.62 -1.45
N ALA A 60 -18.04 -8.42 -2.60
CA ALA A 60 -18.68 -8.52 -3.91
C ALA A 60 -19.21 -9.94 -4.17
N ARG A 61 -18.43 -10.97 -3.84
CA ARG A 61 -18.87 -12.37 -3.95
C ARG A 61 -20.08 -12.66 -3.07
N LEU A 62 -20.08 -12.18 -1.82
CA LEU A 62 -21.22 -12.31 -0.91
C LEU A 62 -22.49 -11.60 -1.41
N ALA A 63 -22.35 -10.64 -2.31
CA ALA A 63 -23.46 -9.92 -2.95
C ALA A 63 -23.87 -10.54 -4.30
N ASP A 64 -23.47 -11.79 -4.57
CA ASP A 64 -23.77 -12.52 -5.81
C ASP A 64 -23.31 -11.79 -7.11
N ILE A 65 -22.24 -10.99 -7.01
CA ILE A 65 -21.60 -10.43 -8.21
C ILE A 65 -20.97 -11.57 -9.02
N PRO A 66 -21.15 -11.61 -10.36
CA PRO A 66 -20.62 -12.69 -11.19
C PRO A 66 -19.10 -12.86 -11.04
N GLU A 67 -18.65 -14.12 -10.91
CA GLU A 67 -17.24 -14.47 -10.69
C GLU A 67 -16.31 -13.88 -11.76
N GLU A 68 -16.74 -13.85 -13.02
CA GLU A 68 -15.97 -13.25 -14.12
C GLU A 68 -15.66 -11.75 -13.86
N VAL A 69 -16.60 -11.01 -13.26
CA VAL A 69 -16.42 -9.59 -12.92
C VAL A 69 -15.43 -9.44 -11.77
N ILE A 70 -15.55 -10.29 -10.75
CA ILE A 70 -14.65 -10.30 -9.58
C ILE A 70 -13.21 -10.59 -10.03
N GLN A 71 -13.01 -11.62 -10.84
CA GLN A 71 -11.69 -12.01 -11.35
C GLN A 71 -11.07 -10.90 -12.23
N LYS A 72 -11.84 -10.29 -13.12
CA LYS A 72 -11.38 -9.14 -13.93
C LYS A 72 -11.01 -7.95 -13.05
N GLY A 73 -11.82 -7.64 -12.04
CA GLY A 73 -11.57 -6.57 -11.08
C GLY A 73 -10.28 -6.80 -10.29
N HIS A 74 -10.09 -8.01 -9.77
CA HIS A 74 -8.88 -8.40 -9.03
C HIS A 74 -7.62 -8.28 -9.89
N LYS A 75 -7.67 -8.78 -11.14
CA LYS A 75 -6.55 -8.64 -12.09
C LYS A 75 -6.21 -7.16 -12.34
N LYS A 76 -7.21 -6.32 -12.57
CA LYS A 76 -7.01 -4.88 -12.81
C LYS A 76 -6.45 -4.14 -11.61
N ALA A 77 -6.91 -4.47 -10.40
CA ALA A 77 -6.36 -3.92 -9.17
C ALA A 77 -4.86 -4.26 -9.03
N LYS A 78 -4.48 -5.52 -9.24
CA LYS A 78 -3.08 -5.97 -9.17
C LYS A 78 -2.20 -5.32 -10.25
N GLU A 79 -2.72 -5.10 -11.46
CA GLU A 79 -2.03 -4.34 -12.51
C GLU A 79 -1.77 -2.89 -12.08
N PHE A 80 -2.78 -2.23 -11.49
CA PHE A 80 -2.68 -0.85 -11.02
C PHE A 80 -1.67 -0.71 -9.87
N GLU A 81 -1.71 -1.60 -8.88
CA GLU A 81 -0.76 -1.61 -7.75
C GLU A 81 0.70 -1.71 -8.22
N LYS A 82 0.98 -2.59 -9.18
CA LYS A 82 2.32 -2.73 -9.78
C LYS A 82 2.77 -1.45 -10.48
N ALA A 83 1.88 -0.81 -11.24
CA ALA A 83 2.18 0.44 -11.92
C ALA A 83 2.48 1.56 -10.92
N VAL A 84 1.66 1.69 -9.87
CA VAL A 84 1.85 2.68 -8.80
C VAL A 84 3.17 2.44 -8.05
N LEU A 85 3.51 1.20 -7.73
CA LEU A 85 4.78 0.87 -7.08
C LEU A 85 5.98 1.27 -7.94
N SER A 86 5.92 0.97 -9.24
CA SER A 86 6.98 1.33 -10.19
C SER A 86 7.19 2.84 -10.24
N MET A 87 6.10 3.62 -10.28
CA MET A 87 6.15 5.08 -10.24
C MET A 87 6.72 5.62 -8.91
N LYS A 88 6.32 5.03 -7.77
CA LYS A 88 6.86 5.41 -6.45
C LYS A 88 8.37 5.17 -6.37
N VAL A 89 8.84 4.02 -6.83
CA VAL A 89 10.27 3.67 -6.87
C VAL A 89 11.02 4.66 -7.77
N PHE A 90 10.52 4.90 -8.98
CA PHE A 90 11.13 5.85 -9.91
C PHE A 90 11.23 7.26 -9.30
N ARG A 91 10.15 7.76 -8.70
CA ARG A 91 10.14 9.08 -8.04
C ARG A 91 11.16 9.15 -6.90
N ASN A 92 11.26 8.11 -6.08
CA ASN A 92 12.24 8.06 -4.99
C ASN A 92 13.67 8.03 -5.53
N LEU A 93 13.94 7.30 -6.62
CA LEU A 93 15.24 7.28 -7.27
C LEU A 93 15.61 8.65 -7.84
N CYS A 94 14.69 9.34 -8.52
CA CYS A 94 14.89 10.70 -9.00
C CYS A 94 15.21 11.66 -7.85
N TRP A 95 14.46 11.58 -6.76
CA TRP A 95 14.69 12.43 -5.60
C TRP A 95 16.08 12.21 -4.97
N ILE A 96 16.51 10.94 -4.85
CA ILE A 96 17.85 10.61 -4.36
C ILE A 96 18.94 11.12 -5.32
N ALA A 97 18.74 10.95 -6.64
CA ALA A 97 19.71 11.40 -7.65
C ALA A 97 19.87 12.93 -7.65
N GLU A 98 18.77 13.67 -7.56
CA GLU A 98 18.79 15.14 -7.43
C GLU A 98 19.53 15.58 -6.16
N GLY A 99 19.25 14.93 -5.02
CA GLY A 99 19.95 15.20 -3.77
C GLY A 99 21.46 14.92 -3.86
N ALA A 100 21.86 13.83 -4.52
CA ALA A 100 23.25 13.47 -4.71
C ALA A 100 23.99 14.45 -5.63
N LEU A 101 23.35 14.91 -6.71
CA LEU A 101 23.90 15.93 -7.61
C LEU A 101 24.09 17.26 -6.86
N ALA A 102 23.10 17.70 -6.09
CA ALA A 102 23.19 18.91 -5.30
C ALA A 102 24.31 18.83 -4.24
N ALA A 103 24.48 17.67 -3.59
CA ALA A 103 25.57 17.45 -2.64
C ALA A 103 26.95 17.48 -3.32
N ARG A 104 27.07 16.92 -4.53
CA ARG A 104 28.31 16.95 -5.33
C ARG A 104 28.69 18.37 -5.71
N ASP A 105 27.74 19.16 -6.20
CA ASP A 105 27.97 20.56 -6.56
C ASP A 105 28.44 21.40 -5.36
N TYR A 106 27.97 21.08 -4.15
CA TYR A 106 28.39 21.74 -2.92
C TYR A 106 29.81 21.37 -2.52
N LEU A 107 30.19 20.09 -2.67
CA LEU A 107 31.55 19.60 -2.41
C LEU A 107 32.56 20.19 -3.41
N ASP A 108 32.20 20.30 -4.69
CA ASP A 108 33.04 20.91 -5.72
C ASP A 108 33.24 22.42 -5.47
N LYS A 109 32.25 23.11 -4.89
CA LYS A 109 32.43 24.52 -4.45
C LYS A 109 33.32 24.67 -3.24
N LEU A 110 33.25 23.75 -2.27
CA LEU A 110 34.10 23.76 -1.08
C LEU A 110 35.57 23.44 -1.40
N SER A 111 35.83 22.55 -2.36
CA SER A 111 37.20 22.24 -2.80
C SER A 111 37.86 23.41 -3.55
N LEU A 112 37.09 24.26 -4.22
CA LEU A 112 37.56 25.49 -4.86
C LEU A 112 37.85 26.65 -3.89
N LEU A 113 37.33 26.60 -2.66
CA LEU A 113 37.53 27.62 -1.61
C LEU A 113 38.81 27.40 -0.77
N HIS A 114 39.52 26.28 -0.99
CA HIS A 114 40.76 25.92 -0.29
C HIS A 114 42.04 26.11 -1.16
N VAL A 115 41.98 26.98 -2.19
CA VAL A 115 43.16 27.48 -2.93
C VAL A 115 43.31 28.97 -2.71
#